data_AF-A0A7S0J2Q8-F1
#
_entry.id   AF-A0A7S0J2Q8-F1
#
_cell.length_a   1.000
_cell.length_b   1.000
_cell.length_c   1.000
_cell.angle_alpha   90.00
_cell.angle_beta   90.00
_cell.angle_gamma   90.00
#
_symmetry.space_group_name_H-M   'P 1'
#
loop_
_entity.id
_entity.type
_entity.pdbx_description
1 polymer ?
#
loop_
_entity_poly.entity_id
_entity_poly.type
_entity_poly.pdbx_seq_one_letter_code
_entity_poly.pdbx_strand_id
1 'polypeptide(L)'
;HVWGPLTTYFYNNADATGTSGALEEWLPDVDHVVVNYWEVRSWTIELPPYLRVLIHEGMQPPVARWSGVELEPTDLYGMRVYERGALLVPHVDRESTHALSAIINVGQQGMDQPWPLQIVGHDGLVHELTIEPGELIYYESAKCLHGRMRQPLRGERFVNVFVHYRPVGEPEWYKEAAGIDKSDDGKDHALGGEARGGDCEAQDASGTRPAHARDTAIRRPERHAEEALEATTGTRPGRDRDAT
;
A
#
# COMPACT_ATOMS: atom_id res chain seq x y z
N HIS A 1 1.60 10.82 -13.97
CA HIS A 1 0.48 10.70 -14.92
C HIS A 1 -0.75 9.94 -14.39
N VAL A 2 -0.71 9.29 -13.21
CA VAL A 2 -1.85 8.49 -12.67
C VAL A 2 -2.92 9.32 -11.97
N TRP A 3 -2.53 10.41 -11.29
CA TRP A 3 -3.40 11.16 -10.37
C TRP A 3 -4.69 11.70 -11.02
N GLY A 4 -4.58 12.48 -12.10
CA GLY A 4 -5.73 13.14 -12.73
C GLY A 4 -6.83 12.18 -13.20
N PRO A 5 -6.52 11.11 -13.96
CA PRO A 5 -7.51 10.09 -14.32
C PRO A 5 -8.15 9.41 -13.11
N LEU A 6 -7.35 9.11 -12.08
CA LEU A 6 -7.82 8.42 -10.89
C LEU A 6 -8.82 9.26 -10.09
N THR A 7 -8.50 10.53 -9.82
CA THR A 7 -9.39 11.44 -9.11
C THR A 7 -10.65 11.72 -9.91
N THR A 8 -10.53 11.92 -11.22
CA THR A 8 -11.69 12.16 -12.09
C THR A 8 -12.65 10.98 -12.06
N TYR A 9 -12.12 9.76 -12.14
CA TYR A 9 -12.95 8.55 -12.04
C TYR A 9 -13.63 8.46 -10.67
N PHE A 10 -12.90 8.70 -9.59
CA PHE A 10 -13.48 8.67 -8.24
C PHE A 10 -14.63 9.66 -8.09
N TYR A 11 -14.43 10.95 -8.40
CA TYR A 11 -15.47 11.96 -8.21
C TYR A 11 -16.69 11.75 -9.09
N ASN A 12 -16.53 11.15 -10.27
CA ASN A 12 -17.65 10.78 -11.13
C ASN A 12 -18.44 9.55 -10.65
N ASN A 13 -17.86 8.75 -9.73
CA ASN A 13 -18.45 7.50 -9.24
C ASN A 13 -18.59 7.47 -7.71
N ALA A 14 -18.42 8.60 -7.02
CA ALA A 14 -18.38 8.65 -5.55
C ALA A 14 -19.70 8.17 -4.91
N ASP A 15 -20.83 8.39 -5.59
CA ASP A 15 -22.17 7.98 -5.11
C ASP A 15 -22.48 6.49 -5.39
N ALA A 16 -21.61 5.76 -6.09
CA ALA A 16 -21.79 4.33 -6.38
C ALA A 16 -21.76 3.44 -5.12
N THR A 17 -21.29 3.98 -3.98
CA THR A 17 -21.30 3.32 -2.67
C THR A 17 -22.73 2.95 -2.26
N GLY A 18 -23.00 1.67 -2.06
CA GLY A 18 -24.29 1.16 -1.58
C GLY A 18 -25.26 0.64 -2.65
N THR A 19 -25.10 0.98 -3.93
CA THR A 19 -26.00 0.49 -5.00
C THR A 19 -25.29 -0.28 -6.12
N SER A 20 -23.98 -0.03 -6.33
CA SER A 20 -23.16 -0.73 -7.32
C SER A 20 -21.72 -1.04 -6.86
N GLY A 21 -21.36 -0.68 -5.62
CA GLY A 21 -20.11 -1.08 -4.99
C GLY A 21 -20.22 -2.48 -4.38
N ALA A 22 -19.18 -3.30 -4.55
CA ALA A 22 -19.11 -4.59 -3.88
C ALA A 22 -18.77 -4.37 -2.39
N LEU A 23 -19.48 -5.06 -1.50
CA LEU A 23 -19.05 -5.19 -0.10
C LEU A 23 -17.70 -5.90 -0.10
N GLU A 24 -16.75 -5.39 0.68
CA GLU A 24 -15.48 -6.08 0.85
C GLU A 24 -15.66 -7.30 1.75
N GLU A 25 -15.81 -8.48 1.16
CA GLU A 25 -15.82 -9.76 1.86
C GLU A 25 -14.40 -10.33 1.91
N TRP A 26 -13.84 -10.47 3.10
CA TRP A 26 -12.69 -11.34 3.34
C TRP A 26 -13.20 -12.79 3.42
N LEU A 27 -12.46 -13.73 2.81
CA LEU A 27 -12.84 -15.14 2.58
C LEU A 27 -13.82 -15.73 3.64
N PRO A 28 -14.90 -16.42 3.22
CA PRO A 28 -15.96 -16.86 4.13
C PRO A 28 -15.53 -17.91 5.18
N ASP A 29 -14.37 -18.56 5.00
CA ASP A 29 -13.93 -19.70 5.81
C ASP A 29 -12.80 -19.37 6.82
N VAL A 30 -12.40 -18.10 6.93
CA VAL A 30 -11.52 -17.66 8.02
C VAL A 30 -12.39 -17.05 9.11
N ASP A 31 -12.71 -17.85 10.12
CA ASP A 31 -13.20 -17.35 11.40
C ASP A 31 -12.15 -16.39 11.97
N HIS A 32 -12.27 -15.11 11.62
CA HIS A 32 -11.57 -14.06 12.32
C HIS A 32 -12.16 -14.02 13.72
N VAL A 33 -11.53 -14.72 14.66
CA VAL A 33 -11.89 -14.65 16.08
C VAL A 33 -11.48 -13.27 16.59
N VAL A 34 -12.28 -12.27 16.24
CA VAL A 34 -12.31 -10.96 16.89
C VAL A 34 -13.36 -11.12 17.99
N VAL A 35 -12.93 -11.18 19.25
CA VAL A 35 -13.82 -11.38 20.42
C VAL A 35 -14.69 -10.13 20.70
N ASN A 36 -14.86 -9.23 19.73
CA ASN A 36 -15.86 -8.16 19.72
C ASN A 36 -16.33 -7.97 18.26
N TYR A 37 -17.59 -8.29 17.98
CA TYR A 37 -18.22 -8.11 16.68
C TYR A 37 -18.31 -6.60 16.34
N TRP A 38 -17.33 -6.08 15.61
CA TRP A 38 -17.36 -4.75 15.03
C TRP A 38 -17.52 -4.89 13.53
N GLU A 39 -18.76 -4.80 13.05
CA GLU A 39 -19.05 -4.77 11.63
C GLU A 39 -18.94 -3.33 11.14
N VAL A 40 -17.90 -3.03 10.36
CA VAL A 40 -17.81 -1.74 9.67
C VAL A 40 -17.72 -2.00 8.18
N ARG A 41 -18.65 -1.39 7.44
CA ARG A 41 -18.76 -1.55 6.00
C ARG A 41 -17.60 -0.84 5.33
N SER A 42 -16.81 -1.59 4.58
CA SER A 42 -15.97 -1.04 3.52
C SER A 42 -16.53 -1.44 2.17
N TRP A 43 -16.44 -0.53 1.22
CA TRP A 43 -16.99 -0.70 -0.11
C TRP A 43 -15.86 -0.63 -1.12
N THR A 44 -15.97 -1.39 -2.19
CA THR A 44 -15.04 -1.26 -3.32
C THR A 44 -15.77 -0.66 -4.52
N ILE A 45 -15.26 0.46 -5.04
CA ILE A 45 -15.66 1.00 -6.34
C ILE A 45 -14.81 0.29 -7.39
N GLU A 46 -15.48 -0.47 -8.26
CA GLU A 46 -14.81 -1.19 -9.34
C GLU A 46 -14.10 -0.24 -10.31
N LEU A 47 -12.90 -0.64 -10.75
CA LEU A 47 -12.13 0.12 -11.72
C LEU A 47 -12.29 -0.48 -13.12
N PRO A 48 -12.54 0.33 -14.15
CA PRO A 48 -12.64 -0.16 -15.51
C PRO A 48 -11.27 -0.65 -16.02
N PRO A 49 -11.22 -1.64 -16.93
CA PRO A 49 -9.96 -2.26 -17.36
C PRO A 49 -8.90 -1.26 -17.85
N TYR A 50 -9.29 -0.24 -18.61
CA TYR A 50 -8.34 0.76 -19.11
C TYR A 50 -7.64 1.54 -17.98
N LEU A 51 -8.36 1.80 -16.88
CA LEU A 51 -7.81 2.54 -15.75
C LEU A 51 -6.89 1.64 -14.91
N ARG A 52 -7.22 0.35 -14.78
CA ARG A 52 -6.35 -0.65 -14.15
C ARG A 52 -4.99 -0.73 -14.85
N VAL A 53 -5.00 -0.79 -16.19
CA VAL A 53 -3.77 -0.78 -17.02
C VAL A 53 -2.98 0.51 -16.79
N LEU A 54 -3.64 1.67 -16.88
CA LEU A 54 -3.00 2.98 -16.70
C LEU A 54 -2.32 3.11 -15.32
N ILE A 55 -2.98 2.63 -14.25
CA ILE A 55 -2.41 2.67 -12.90
C ILE A 55 -1.18 1.76 -12.83
N HIS A 56 -1.27 0.51 -13.32
CA HIS A 56 -0.12 -0.40 -13.30
C HIS A 56 1.08 0.17 -14.06
N GLU A 57 0.88 0.62 -15.31
CA GLU A 57 1.94 1.20 -16.14
C GLU A 57 2.56 2.46 -15.49
N GLY A 58 1.74 3.28 -14.84
CA GLY A 58 2.22 4.48 -14.17
C GLY A 58 2.96 4.22 -12.85
N MET A 59 2.57 3.16 -12.13
CA MET A 59 3.08 2.86 -10.78
C MET A 59 4.19 1.81 -10.74
N GLN A 60 4.30 0.93 -11.75
CA GLN A 60 5.32 -0.10 -11.77
C GLN A 60 6.75 0.49 -11.83
N PRO A 61 7.07 1.46 -12.71
CA PRO A 61 8.42 2.03 -12.76
C PRO A 61 8.88 2.70 -11.45
N PRO A 62 8.08 3.54 -10.76
CA PRO A 62 8.53 4.13 -9.50
C PRO A 62 8.66 3.11 -8.36
N VAL A 63 7.80 2.08 -8.29
CA VAL A 63 7.93 1.02 -7.28
C VAL A 63 9.19 0.19 -7.54
N ALA A 64 9.44 -0.21 -8.79
CA ALA A 64 10.66 -0.92 -9.19
C ALA A 64 11.94 -0.11 -8.90
N ARG A 65 11.93 1.20 -9.17
CA ARG A 65 13.07 2.08 -8.83
C ARG A 65 13.27 2.22 -7.32
N TRP A 66 12.20 2.21 -6.54
CA TRP A 66 12.30 2.28 -5.09
C TRP A 66 12.86 0.99 -4.49
N SER A 67 12.40 -0.17 -4.95
CA SER A 67 12.84 -1.47 -4.45
C SER A 67 14.18 -1.95 -5.03
N GLY A 68 14.53 -1.47 -6.22
CA GLY A 68 15.67 -1.99 -6.99
C GLY A 68 15.41 -3.36 -7.61
N VAL A 69 14.14 -3.78 -7.72
CA VAL A 69 13.72 -5.10 -8.23
C VAL A 69 12.88 -4.89 -9.49
N GLU A 70 13.08 -5.74 -10.49
CA GLU A 70 12.21 -5.81 -11.68
C GLU A 70 10.88 -6.47 -11.30
N LEU A 71 9.76 -5.80 -11.62
CA LEU A 71 8.43 -6.17 -11.13
C LEU A 71 7.48 -6.51 -12.27
N GLU A 72 6.59 -7.47 -12.03
CA GLU A 72 5.40 -7.68 -12.86
C GLU A 72 4.13 -7.32 -12.08
N PRO A 73 3.12 -6.71 -12.74
CA PRO A 73 1.84 -6.41 -12.12
C PRO A 73 1.09 -7.70 -11.79
N THR A 74 0.50 -7.77 -10.59
CA THR A 74 -0.19 -8.96 -10.11
C THR A 74 -1.66 -8.71 -9.84
N ASP A 75 -1.93 -7.73 -8.97
CA ASP A 75 -3.28 -7.42 -8.53
C ASP A 75 -3.45 -5.91 -8.37
N LEU A 76 -4.67 -5.46 -8.58
CA LEU A 76 -5.10 -4.11 -8.34
C LEU A 76 -6.55 -4.18 -7.92
N TYR A 77 -6.80 -3.86 -6.66
CA TYR A 77 -8.16 -3.77 -6.16
C TYR A 77 -8.81 -2.47 -6.63
N GLY A 78 -10.14 -2.46 -6.67
CA GLY A 78 -10.89 -1.23 -6.91
C GLY A 78 -10.58 -0.15 -5.85
N MET A 79 -11.25 1.00 -5.93
CA MET A 79 -11.08 2.03 -4.91
C MET A 79 -11.81 1.59 -3.64
N ARG A 80 -11.06 1.31 -2.59
CA ARG A 80 -11.62 0.94 -1.30
C ARG A 80 -12.03 2.20 -0.54
N VAL A 81 -13.30 2.26 -0.16
CA VAL A 81 -13.92 3.35 0.59
C VAL A 81 -14.15 2.87 2.02
N TYR A 82 -13.54 3.58 2.96
CA TYR A 82 -13.75 3.42 4.39
C TYR A 82 -14.68 4.53 4.89
N GLU A 83 -15.66 4.16 5.71
CA GLU A 83 -16.62 5.08 6.32
C GLU A 83 -16.34 5.28 7.82
N ARG A 84 -17.01 6.27 8.42
CA ARG A 84 -16.88 6.60 9.83
C ARG A 84 -16.97 5.35 10.72
N GLY A 85 -16.00 5.19 11.60
CA GLY A 85 -15.89 4.04 12.49
C GLY A 85 -14.99 2.92 11.97
N ALA A 86 -14.55 2.96 10.70
CA ALA A 86 -13.76 1.89 10.10
C ALA A 86 -12.47 1.61 10.85
N LEU A 87 -12.13 0.33 10.93
CA LEU A 87 -10.86 -0.19 11.40
C LEU A 87 -10.30 -1.10 10.31
N LEU A 88 -8.98 -1.16 10.21
CA LEU A 88 -8.30 -2.15 9.37
C LEU A 88 -7.45 -3.03 10.28
N VAL A 89 -7.86 -4.29 10.42
CA VAL A 89 -7.15 -5.27 11.25
C VAL A 89 -5.72 -5.46 10.70
N PRO A 90 -4.69 -5.58 11.55
CA PRO A 90 -3.33 -5.81 11.08
C PRO A 90 -3.24 -7.12 10.33
N HIS A 91 -2.64 -7.08 9.15
CA HIS A 91 -2.42 -8.23 8.30
C HIS A 91 -1.12 -8.06 7.52
N VAL A 92 -0.74 -9.14 6.86
CA VAL A 92 0.21 -9.11 5.74
C VAL A 92 -0.57 -9.52 4.50
N ASP A 93 -0.16 -8.98 3.35
CA ASP A 93 -0.83 -9.31 2.09
C ASP A 93 -0.42 -10.70 1.60
N ARG A 94 -1.15 -11.19 0.60
CA ARG A 94 -0.92 -12.52 0.03
C ARG A 94 0.45 -12.63 -0.63
N GLU A 95 1.34 -13.41 -0.01
CA GLU A 95 2.74 -13.59 -0.42
C GLU A 95 2.91 -13.95 -1.90
N SER A 96 2.07 -14.84 -2.46
CA SER A 96 2.21 -15.28 -3.86
C SER A 96 2.05 -14.17 -4.92
N THR A 97 1.40 -13.06 -4.55
CA THR A 97 1.04 -11.98 -5.50
C THR A 97 1.42 -10.58 -5.01
N HIS A 98 1.57 -10.34 -3.71
CA HIS A 98 1.67 -9.00 -3.12
C HIS A 98 3.02 -8.77 -2.46
N ALA A 99 4.12 -9.02 -3.17
CA ALA A 99 5.47 -8.82 -2.61
C ALA A 99 5.71 -7.36 -2.25
N LEU A 100 5.47 -6.46 -3.21
CA LEU A 100 5.62 -5.02 -3.07
C LEU A 100 4.34 -4.33 -3.49
N SER A 101 3.96 -3.29 -2.75
CA SER A 101 2.71 -2.59 -3.00
C SER A 101 2.85 -1.08 -2.88
N ALA A 102 1.90 -0.40 -3.51
CA ALA A 102 1.68 1.01 -3.29
C ALA A 102 0.24 1.28 -2.86
N ILE A 103 0.08 2.13 -1.85
CA ILE A 103 -1.20 2.73 -1.46
C ILE A 103 -1.23 4.13 -2.03
N ILE A 104 -2.28 4.47 -2.78
CA ILE A 104 -2.54 5.82 -3.25
C ILE A 104 -3.79 6.33 -2.54
N ASN A 105 -3.70 7.46 -1.83
CA ASN A 105 -4.89 8.08 -1.28
C ASN A 105 -5.58 8.92 -2.35
N VAL A 106 -6.82 8.54 -2.67
CA VAL A 106 -7.60 9.15 -3.76
C VAL A 106 -8.44 10.31 -3.26
N GLY A 107 -8.98 10.19 -2.05
CA GLY A 107 -9.88 11.19 -1.50
C GLY A 107 -10.15 10.97 -0.02
N GLN A 108 -10.47 12.07 0.66
CA GLN A 108 -10.88 12.10 2.06
C GLN A 108 -12.00 13.13 2.21
N GLN A 109 -12.98 12.86 3.07
CA GLN A 109 -14.12 13.74 3.29
C GLN A 109 -14.45 13.83 4.78
N GLY A 110 -14.69 15.05 5.26
CA GLY A 110 -15.17 15.31 6.62
C GLY A 110 -14.27 14.73 7.71
N MET A 111 -12.94 14.76 7.51
CA MET A 111 -11.96 14.21 8.46
C MET A 111 -11.85 15.10 9.70
N ASP A 112 -12.17 14.55 10.87
CA ASP A 112 -12.02 15.24 12.16
C ASP A 112 -10.57 15.16 12.67
N GLN A 113 -9.85 14.10 12.28
CA GLN A 113 -8.45 13.87 12.62
C GLN A 113 -7.77 12.96 11.58
N PRO A 114 -6.43 12.97 11.48
CA PRO A 114 -5.69 12.02 10.66
C PRO A 114 -6.02 10.57 11.00
N TRP A 115 -6.05 9.72 9.97
CA TRP A 115 -6.16 8.28 10.13
C TRP A 115 -4.86 7.64 9.62
N PRO A 116 -3.91 7.29 10.50
CA PRO A 116 -2.61 6.79 10.10
C PRO A 116 -2.63 5.29 9.79
N LEU A 117 -1.84 4.88 8.80
CA LEU A 117 -1.42 3.50 8.61
C LEU A 117 -0.36 3.16 9.68
N GLN A 118 -0.61 2.13 10.48
CA GLN A 118 0.42 1.51 11.32
C GLN A 118 1.10 0.41 10.52
N ILE A 119 2.42 0.38 10.52
CA ILE A 119 3.20 -0.66 9.84
C ILE A 119 4.45 -0.99 10.67
N VAL A 120 4.69 -2.29 10.86
CA VAL A 120 5.87 -2.79 11.57
C VAL A 120 7.03 -2.87 10.59
N GLY A 121 8.09 -2.12 10.86
CA GLY A 121 9.30 -2.12 10.04
C GLY A 121 10.19 -3.34 10.32
N HIS A 122 11.24 -3.51 9.50
CA HIS A 122 12.27 -4.54 9.71
C HIS A 122 13.06 -4.33 11.01
N ASP A 123 13.03 -3.13 11.57
CA ASP A 123 13.56 -2.78 12.90
C ASP A 123 12.68 -3.29 14.06
N GLY A 124 11.52 -3.88 13.75
CA GLY A 124 10.53 -4.32 14.74
C GLY A 124 9.74 -3.18 15.38
N LEU A 125 9.92 -1.94 14.93
CA LEU A 125 9.21 -0.77 15.44
C LEU A 125 7.92 -0.52 14.65
N VAL A 126 6.92 0.02 15.33
CA VAL A 126 5.68 0.46 14.70
C VAL A 126 5.87 1.89 14.18
N HIS A 127 5.71 2.06 12.88
CA HIS A 127 5.74 3.34 12.20
C HIS A 127 4.31 3.78 11.88
N GLU A 128 4.00 5.06 12.11
CA GLU A 128 2.69 5.65 11.82
C GLU A 128 2.76 6.64 10.67
N LEU A 129 2.06 6.33 9.59
CA LEU A 129 2.12 7.09 8.34
C LEU A 129 0.74 7.67 8.05
N THR A 130 0.65 8.99 8.09
CA THR A 130 -0.51 9.70 7.55
C THR A 130 -0.28 9.96 6.06
N ILE A 131 -1.35 10.04 5.26
CA ILE A 131 -1.34 10.43 3.84
C ILE A 131 -2.53 11.34 3.57
N GLU A 132 -2.35 12.28 2.67
CA GLU A 132 -3.37 13.18 2.11
C GLU A 132 -3.73 12.77 0.67
N PRO A 133 -4.87 13.23 0.13
CA PRO A 133 -5.23 12.94 -1.27
C PRO A 133 -4.11 13.35 -2.23
N GLY A 134 -3.62 12.40 -3.01
CA GLY A 134 -2.52 12.60 -3.98
C GLY A 134 -1.19 12.07 -3.49
N GLU A 135 -1.07 11.81 -2.19
CA GLU A 135 0.10 11.15 -1.61
C GLU A 135 -0.03 9.63 -1.70
N LEU A 136 1.12 8.98 -1.60
CA LEU A 136 1.22 7.53 -1.69
C LEU A 136 2.28 6.99 -0.74
N ILE A 137 2.19 5.68 -0.46
CA ILE A 137 3.15 4.92 0.34
C ILE A 137 3.60 3.72 -0.47
N TYR A 138 4.92 3.47 -0.52
CA TYR A 138 5.49 2.20 -0.96
C TYR A 138 5.88 1.37 0.26
N TYR A 139 5.60 0.06 0.23
CA TYR A 139 5.93 -0.84 1.32
C TYR A 139 6.01 -2.31 0.88
N GLU A 140 6.73 -3.11 1.68
CA GLU A 140 6.82 -4.57 1.53
C GLU A 140 5.59 -5.26 2.12
N SER A 141 4.48 -5.25 1.38
CA SER A 141 3.16 -5.65 1.85
C SER A 141 3.02 -7.08 2.37
N ALA A 142 3.77 -8.02 1.82
CA ALA A 142 3.75 -9.41 2.27
C ALA A 142 4.71 -9.70 3.45
N LYS A 143 5.55 -8.73 3.84
CA LYS A 143 6.53 -8.90 4.95
C LYS A 143 6.21 -8.03 6.15
N CYS A 144 5.78 -6.81 5.92
CA CYS A 144 5.51 -5.84 6.98
C CYS A 144 4.05 -5.93 7.44
N LEU A 145 3.84 -6.33 8.70
CA LEU A 145 2.53 -6.32 9.33
C LEU A 145 1.99 -4.88 9.34
N HIS A 146 0.80 -4.67 8.77
CA HIS A 146 0.25 -3.34 8.60
C HIS A 146 -1.27 -3.31 8.80
N GLY A 147 -1.79 -2.17 9.29
CA GLY A 147 -3.20 -1.99 9.59
C GLY A 147 -3.54 -0.57 10.05
N ARG A 148 -4.78 -0.35 10.43
CA ARG A 148 -5.31 0.93 10.95
C ARG A 148 -6.21 0.63 12.15
N MET A 149 -5.59 0.21 13.25
CA MET A 149 -6.31 -0.18 14.48
C MET A 149 -6.15 0.75 15.66
N ARG A 150 -5.13 1.60 15.70
CA ARG A 150 -4.93 2.53 16.84
C ARG A 150 -6.17 3.36 17.15
N GLN A 151 -6.89 3.78 16.11
CA GLN A 151 -8.14 4.53 16.25
C GLN A 151 -9.08 4.24 15.07
N PRO A 152 -10.39 4.19 15.31
CA PRO A 152 -11.37 4.11 14.22
C PRO A 152 -11.34 5.37 13.38
N LEU A 153 -11.72 5.25 12.11
CA LEU A 153 -11.84 6.38 11.20
C LEU A 153 -12.81 7.41 11.76
N ARG A 154 -12.29 8.60 12.08
CA ARG A 154 -13.08 9.78 12.45
C ARG A 154 -13.13 10.72 11.25
N GLY A 155 -13.88 10.28 10.25
CA GLY A 155 -14.14 11.01 9.02
C GLY A 155 -15.37 10.45 8.33
N GLU A 156 -15.91 11.17 7.35
CA GLU A 156 -17.04 10.68 6.56
C GLU A 156 -16.59 9.60 5.58
N ARG A 157 -15.50 9.87 4.83
CA ARG A 157 -14.94 8.93 3.85
C ARG A 157 -13.42 9.01 3.78
N PHE A 158 -12.79 7.87 3.59
CA PHE A 158 -11.36 7.76 3.30
C PHE A 158 -11.17 6.73 2.19
N VAL A 159 -10.53 7.12 1.08
CA VAL A 159 -10.51 6.32 -0.14
C VAL A 159 -9.08 6.05 -0.60
N ASN A 160 -8.76 4.77 -0.76
CA ASN A 160 -7.46 4.31 -1.22
C ASN A 160 -7.59 3.39 -2.42
N VAL A 161 -6.54 3.39 -3.25
CA VAL A 161 -6.27 2.35 -4.25
C VAL A 161 -5.02 1.61 -3.85
N PHE A 162 -5.06 0.29 -4.00
CA PHE A 162 -3.97 -0.61 -3.70
C PHE A 162 -3.52 -1.26 -5.00
N VAL A 163 -2.24 -1.14 -5.30
CA VAL A 163 -1.62 -1.76 -6.47
C VAL A 163 -0.48 -2.65 -6.02
N HIS A 164 -0.46 -3.86 -6.56
CA HIS A 164 0.39 -4.95 -6.09
C HIS A 164 1.28 -5.48 -7.21
N TYR A 165 2.46 -5.93 -6.79
CA TYR A 165 3.51 -6.41 -7.66
C TYR A 165 4.23 -7.60 -7.04
N ARG A 166 4.86 -8.41 -7.90
CA ARG A 166 5.86 -9.40 -7.50
C ARG A 166 7.10 -9.33 -8.39
N PRO A 167 8.24 -9.91 -7.96
CA PRO A 167 9.44 -9.96 -8.79
C PRO A 167 9.21 -10.78 -10.07
N VAL A 168 9.75 -10.32 -11.19
CA VAL A 168 9.65 -11.02 -12.48
C VAL A 168 10.35 -12.38 -12.40
N GLY A 169 9.66 -13.43 -12.84
CA GLY A 169 10.25 -14.78 -12.94
C GLY A 169 10.40 -15.51 -11.59
N GLU A 170 9.93 -14.93 -10.49
CA GLU A 170 10.01 -15.53 -9.15
C GLU A 170 8.61 -15.72 -8.53
N PRO A 171 7.80 -16.65 -9.05
CA PRO A 171 6.46 -16.91 -8.50
C PRO A 171 6.47 -17.42 -7.06
N GLU A 172 7.62 -17.93 -6.59
CA GLU A 172 7.84 -18.47 -5.25
C GLU A 172 8.87 -17.66 -4.44
N TRP A 173 9.01 -16.37 -4.73
CA TRP A 173 9.96 -15.45 -4.07
C TRP A 173 9.90 -15.49 -2.53
N TYR A 174 8.74 -15.85 -1.96
CA TYR A 174 8.51 -15.93 -0.52
C TYR A 174 9.11 -17.19 0.14
N LYS A 175 9.36 -18.27 -0.62
CA LYS A 175 9.89 -19.52 -0.06
C LYS A 175 11.36 -19.42 0.35
N GLU A 176 12.15 -18.62 -0.37
CA GLU A 176 13.56 -18.38 -0.02
C GLU A 176 13.69 -17.66 1.33
N ALA A 177 12.78 -16.74 1.64
CA ALA A 177 12.74 -16.02 2.91
C ALA A 177 12.34 -16.91 4.10
N ALA A 178 11.60 -17.99 3.85
CA ALA A 178 11.17 -18.97 4.85
C ALA A 178 12.24 -20.04 5.16
N GLY A 179 13.38 -20.04 4.47
CA GLY A 179 14.41 -21.08 4.62
C GLY A 179 13.97 -22.45 4.11
N ILE A 180 12.94 -22.51 3.25
CA ILE A 180 12.48 -23.74 2.60
C ILE A 180 13.39 -23.97 1.40
N ASP A 181 14.27 -24.97 1.49
CA ASP A 181 15.19 -25.35 0.42
C ASP A 181 14.40 -25.69 -0.85
N LYS A 182 14.88 -25.20 -2.00
CA LYS A 182 14.23 -25.37 -3.32
C LYS A 182 14.35 -26.80 -3.85
N SER A 183 14.96 -27.72 -3.09
CA SER A 183 15.32 -29.07 -3.56
C SER A 183 14.51 -30.22 -2.96
N ASP A 184 13.46 -29.99 -2.19
CA ASP A 184 12.68 -31.11 -1.65
C ASP A 184 11.64 -31.62 -2.65
N ASP A 185 12.16 -32.24 -3.70
CA ASP A 185 11.43 -33.12 -4.60
C ASP A 185 10.98 -34.35 -3.79
N GLY A 186 9.81 -34.21 -3.17
CA GLY A 186 9.08 -35.21 -2.38
C GLY A 186 9.68 -36.61 -2.38
N LYS A 187 10.48 -36.90 -1.36
CA LYS A 187 10.73 -38.27 -0.91
C LYS A 187 10.38 -38.37 0.56
N ASP A 188 9.23 -38.99 0.79
CA ASP A 188 8.76 -39.46 2.08
C ASP A 188 9.89 -40.19 2.83
N HIS A 189 10.43 -39.55 3.86
CA HIS A 189 11.19 -40.24 4.89
C HIS A 189 10.52 -40.00 6.24
N ALA A 190 9.81 -41.04 6.67
CA ALA A 190 9.22 -41.17 7.99
C ALA A 190 10.27 -40.87 9.08
N LEU A 191 9.99 -39.89 9.93
CA LEU A 191 10.79 -39.59 11.12
C LEU A 191 10.13 -40.19 12.35
N GLY A 192 10.62 -41.36 12.75
CA GLY A 192 10.65 -41.77 14.15
C GLY A 192 12.04 -41.47 14.72
N GLY A 193 12.11 -40.96 15.95
CA GLY A 193 13.36 -40.89 16.72
C GLY A 193 13.53 -39.60 17.52
N GLU A 194 13.25 -39.68 18.82
CA GLU A 194 13.67 -38.72 19.84
C GLU A 194 15.20 -38.60 19.91
N ALA A 195 15.72 -37.39 20.19
CA ALA A 195 16.57 -37.12 21.35
C ALA A 195 17.38 -35.81 21.25
N ARG A 196 17.23 -34.98 22.31
CA ARG A 196 18.28 -34.31 23.10
C ARG A 196 19.09 -33.16 22.47
N GLY A 197 18.76 -31.95 22.92
CA GLY A 197 19.59 -31.14 23.84
C GLY A 197 21.06 -30.89 23.49
N GLY A 198 21.38 -29.63 23.25
CA GLY A 198 22.74 -29.11 23.23
C GLY A 198 22.74 -27.60 22.98
N ASP A 199 23.07 -26.85 24.03
CA ASP A 199 23.26 -25.41 24.01
C ASP A 199 24.48 -24.98 23.16
N CYS A 200 24.50 -23.67 22.89
CA CYS A 200 25.67 -22.80 22.79
C CYS A 200 26.38 -22.59 21.44
N GLU A 201 26.56 -21.28 21.21
CA GLU A 201 27.75 -20.60 20.71
C GLU A 201 27.80 -20.16 19.24
N ALA A 202 27.85 -18.83 19.14
CA ALA A 202 28.20 -18.04 17.99
C ALA A 202 29.54 -18.49 17.40
N GLN A 203 29.56 -18.65 16.09
CA GLN A 203 30.80 -18.65 15.31
C GLN A 203 30.71 -17.58 14.23
N ASP A 204 31.70 -16.72 14.30
CA ASP A 204 32.11 -15.75 13.32
C ASP A 204 32.50 -16.44 12.01
N ALA A 205 31.80 -16.09 10.94
CA ALA A 205 32.27 -16.37 9.59
C ALA A 205 32.33 -15.04 8.83
N SER A 206 33.54 -14.53 8.74
CA SER A 206 33.98 -13.54 7.76
C SER A 206 33.57 -14.00 6.36
N GLY A 207 32.52 -13.39 5.83
CA GLY A 207 32.05 -13.57 4.46
C GLY A 207 31.46 -12.26 4.01
N THR A 208 32.15 -11.58 3.10
CA THR A 208 31.78 -10.29 2.53
C THR A 208 30.32 -10.32 2.03
N ARG A 209 29.40 -9.70 2.79
CA ARG A 209 28.02 -9.49 2.37
C ARG A 209 28.01 -8.52 1.18
N PRO A 210 27.30 -8.83 0.08
CA PRO A 210 27.07 -7.82 -0.95
C PRO A 210 26.19 -6.72 -0.34
N ALA A 211 26.63 -5.48 -0.49
CA ALA A 211 25.91 -4.30 -0.03
C ALA A 211 24.67 -4.09 -0.89
N HIS A 212 23.49 -4.45 -0.39
CA HIS A 212 22.22 -4.10 -1.04
C HIS A 212 21.18 -3.60 -0.04
N ALA A 213 20.57 -2.48 -0.45
CA ALA A 213 19.41 -1.77 0.10
C ALA A 213 19.60 -1.08 1.48
N ARG A 214 19.61 0.26 1.44
CA ARG A 214 19.46 1.13 2.61
C ARG A 214 18.06 0.97 3.20
N ASP A 215 17.97 0.23 4.30
CA ASP A 215 17.28 0.50 5.57
C ASP A 215 15.89 1.18 5.65
N THR A 216 15.09 1.24 4.59
CA THR A 216 13.70 1.72 4.74
C THR A 216 12.73 0.83 3.97
N ALA A 217 12.04 -0.03 4.71
CA ALA A 217 10.89 -0.85 4.27
C ALA A 217 9.72 -0.01 3.72
N ILE A 218 9.80 1.32 3.86
CA ILE A 218 8.71 2.27 3.64
C ILE A 218 9.30 3.56 3.06
N ARG A 219 8.67 4.11 2.02
CA ARG A 219 9.01 5.46 1.53
C ARG A 219 7.77 6.28 1.21
N ARG A 220 7.80 7.55 1.64
CA ARG A 220 6.90 8.62 1.18
C ARG A 220 7.65 9.40 0.10
N PRO A 221 7.09 9.64 -1.10
CA PRO A 221 7.70 10.57 -2.05
C PRO A 221 7.65 12.00 -1.50
N GLU A 222 8.70 12.78 -1.77
CA GLU A 222 8.77 14.19 -1.40
C GLU A 222 7.67 14.97 -2.13
N ARG A 223 7.01 15.90 -1.43
CA ARG A 223 6.01 16.79 -2.01
C ARG A 223 6.70 17.74 -2.98
N HIS A 224 6.43 17.63 -4.29
CA HIS A 224 6.68 18.72 -5.22
C HIS A 224 5.55 19.75 -5.06
N ALA A 225 5.74 20.68 -4.12
CA ALA A 225 4.91 21.87 -3.99
C ALA A 225 5.62 23.07 -4.64
N GLU A 226 4.83 23.89 -5.33
CA GLU A 226 5.07 25.29 -5.75
C GLU A 226 6.07 25.57 -6.88
N GLU A 227 5.53 25.66 -8.11
CA GLU A 227 5.87 26.75 -9.05
C GLU A 227 4.59 27.13 -9.83
N ALA A 228 3.69 27.84 -9.16
CA ALA A 228 2.54 28.49 -9.81
C ALA A 228 2.07 29.70 -9.00
N LEU A 229 2.99 30.60 -8.61
CA LEU A 229 2.59 31.88 -8.05
C LEU A 229 3.70 32.93 -8.20
N GLU A 230 3.93 33.41 -9.42
CA GLU A 230 4.49 34.76 -9.66
C GLU A 230 4.40 35.16 -11.14
N ALA A 231 3.22 35.61 -11.56
CA ALA A 231 3.08 36.46 -12.76
C ALA A 231 1.75 37.23 -12.77
N THR A 232 1.31 37.77 -11.62
CA THR A 232 0.26 38.79 -11.60
C THR A 232 0.60 39.93 -10.65
N THR A 233 1.70 40.63 -10.90
CA THR A 233 1.85 42.01 -10.44
C THR A 233 2.73 42.81 -11.38
N GLY A 234 2.13 43.86 -11.97
CA GLY A 234 2.87 45.03 -12.43
C GLY A 234 2.92 45.21 -13.94
N THR A 235 2.00 46.01 -14.49
CA THR A 235 2.33 47.31 -15.09
C THR A 235 1.04 48.09 -15.32
N ARG A 236 0.88 49.19 -14.58
CA ARG A 236 -0.03 50.29 -14.91
C ARG A 236 0.71 51.21 -15.89
N PRO A 237 0.02 51.82 -16.85
CA PRO A 237 0.30 53.23 -17.14
C PRO A 237 -0.97 54.07 -17.00
N GLY A 238 -0.80 55.25 -16.40
CA GLY A 238 -1.86 56.24 -16.25
C GLY A 238 -1.80 57.32 -17.32
N ARG A 239 -2.94 58.02 -17.44
CA ARG A 239 -3.18 59.37 -18.00
C ARG A 239 -2.92 59.54 -19.50
N ASP A 240 -3.70 60.31 -20.27
CA ASP A 240 -4.42 61.54 -19.96
C ASP A 240 -5.48 61.84 -21.07
N ARG A 241 -6.56 62.57 -20.68
CA ARG A 241 -7.25 63.68 -21.38
C ARG A 241 -7.95 63.48 -22.73
N ASP A 242 -9.25 63.76 -22.78
CA ASP A 242 -9.92 64.94 -23.42
C ASP A 242 -10.73 64.39 -24.63
N ALA A 243 -11.90 64.85 -25.07
CA ALA A 243 -12.79 65.95 -24.73
C ALA A 243 -14.18 65.64 -25.36
N THR A 244 -15.20 66.38 -24.91
CA THR A 244 -16.56 66.59 -25.47
C THR A 244 -17.55 65.43 -25.49
#